data_AF-A0A3D5UA51-F1
#
_entry.id   AF-A0A3D5UA51-F1
#
_cell.length_a   1.000
_cell.length_b   1.000
_cell.length_c   1.000
_cell.angle_alpha   90.00
_cell.angle_beta   90.00
_cell.angle_gamma   90.00
#
_symmetry.space_group_name_H-M   'P 1'
#
loop_
_entity.id
_entity.type
_entity.pdbx_description
1 polymer ?
#
loop_
_entity_poly.entity_id
_entity_poly.type
_entity_poly.pdbx_seq_one_letter_code
_entity_poly.pdbx_strand_id
1 'polypeptide(L)' 'MSLKRIDLLICCGSGCVSAGSLKIKERFHEVLAEHNLTNEVNIIETGCMGPCDYGP' A
#
# COMPACT_ATOMS: atom_id res chain seq x y z
N MET A 1 -6.19 19.46 -1.94
CA MET A 1 -6.64 18.07 -2.16
C MET A 1 -5.93 17.57 -3.40
N SER A 2 -4.89 16.75 -3.24
CA SER A 2 -4.19 16.17 -4.37
C SER A 2 -5.16 15.22 -5.08
N LEU A 3 -5.47 15.48 -6.35
CA LEU A 3 -6.47 14.79 -7.17
C LEU A 3 -5.95 13.40 -7.59
N LYS A 4 -5.60 12.56 -6.63
CA LYS A 4 -5.30 11.16 -6.88
C LYS A 4 -6.63 10.42 -6.99
N ARG A 5 -6.75 9.62 -8.03
CA ARG A 5 -7.97 8.92 -8.46
C ARG A 5 -8.31 7.75 -7.54
N ILE A 6 -7.29 7.13 -6.95
CA ILE A 6 -7.41 5.97 -6.05
C ILE A 6 -6.47 6.14 -4.86
N ASP A 7 -6.98 5.94 -3.66
CA ASP A 7 -6.20 5.77 -2.44
C ASP A 7 -6.06 4.28 -2.12
N LEU A 8 -4.83 3.78 -2.17
CA LEU A 8 -4.42 2.42 -1.89
C LEU A 8 -3.90 2.35 -0.45
N LEU A 9 -4.72 1.78 0.43
CA LEU A 9 -4.43 1.69 1.86
C LEU A 9 -3.71 0.37 2.15
N ILE A 10 -2.48 0.42 2.63
CA ILE A 10 -1.67 -0.76 2.96
C ILE A 10 -1.56 -0.86 4.47
N CYS A 11 -2.02 -1.98 5.03
CA CYS A 11 -1.87 -2.26 6.46
C CYS A 11 -0.38 -2.48 6.81
N CYS A 12 0.18 -1.56 7.57
CA CYS A 12 1.53 -1.61 8.15
C CYS A 12 1.49 -1.93 9.65
N GLY A 13 0.51 -2.70 10.11
CA GLY A 13 0.54 -3.31 11.44
C GLY A 13 1.69 -4.31 11.58
N SER A 14 2.15 -4.57 12.80
CA SER A 14 3.30 -5.49 13.08
C SER A 14 3.12 -6.88 12.46
N GLY A 15 1.89 -7.41 12.43
CA GLY A 15 1.56 -8.68 11.75
C GLY A 15 1.73 -8.60 10.24
N CYS A 16 1.14 -7.59 9.59
CA CYS A 16 1.23 -7.40 8.15
C CYS A 16 2.66 -7.07 7.68
N VAL A 17 3.41 -6.30 8.48
CA VAL A 17 4.83 -6.01 8.21
C VAL A 17 5.66 -7.30 8.26
N SER A 18 5.44 -8.15 9.27
CA SER A 18 6.17 -9.41 9.44
C SER A 18 5.93 -10.40 8.29
N ALA A 19 4.75 -10.34 7.66
CA ALA A 19 4.43 -11.20 6.53
C ALA A 19 4.67 -10.53 5.15
N GLY A 20 5.23 -9.31 5.11
CA GLY A 20 5.83 -8.73 3.91
C GLY A 20 5.09 -7.56 3.27
N SER A 21 4.23 -6.84 4.00
CA SER A 21 3.51 -5.67 3.46
C SER A 21 4.42 -4.58 2.88
N LEU A 22 5.65 -4.41 3.41
CA LEU A 22 6.63 -3.47 2.86
C LEU A 22 7.08 -3.84 1.44
N LYS A 23 7.31 -5.13 1.17
CA LYS A 23 7.71 -5.60 -0.17
C LYS A 23 6.60 -5.35 -1.19
N ILE A 24 5.35 -5.51 -0.77
CA ILE A 24 4.17 -5.20 -1.58
C ILE A 24 4.15 -3.71 -1.94
N LYS A 25 4.36 -2.83 -0.95
CA LYS A 25 4.45 -1.38 -1.18
C LYS A 25 5.54 -1.03 -2.19
N GLU A 26 6.75 -1.55 -2.02
CA GLU A 26 7.87 -1.30 -2.95
C GLU A 26 7.52 -1.76 -4.37
N ARG A 27 6.96 -2.96 -4.51
CA ARG A 27 6.55 -3.48 -5.81
C ARG A 27 5.42 -2.65 -6.45
N PHE A 28 4.48 -2.17 -5.66
CA PHE A 28 3.45 -1.24 -6.15
C PHE A 28 4.08 0.06 -6.65
N HIS A 29 5.06 0.63 -5.94
CA HIS A 29 5.77 1.83 -6.41
C HIS A 29 6.50 1.60 -7.74
N GLU A 30 7.17 0.47 -7.91
CA GLU A 30 7.84 0.11 -9.17
C GLU A 30 6.83 0.02 -10.32
N VAL A 31 5.75 -0.75 -10.13
CA VAL A 31 4.70 -0.93 -11.15
C VAL A 31 4.00 0.39 -11.47
N LEU A 32 3.70 1.22 -10.46
CA LEU A 32 3.10 2.53 -10.66
C LEU A 32 4.01 3.46 -11.48
N ALA A 33 5.32 3.39 -11.25
CA ALA A 33 6.31 4.13 -12.02
C ALA A 33 6.41 3.62 -13.47
N GLU A 34 6.44 2.30 -13.67
CA GLU A 34 6.44 1.67 -15.00
C GLU A 34 5.20 2.06 -15.82
N HIS A 35 4.04 2.11 -15.17
CA HIS A 35 2.77 2.45 -15.80
C HIS A 35 2.47 3.96 -15.84
N ASN A 36 3.36 4.82 -15.34
CA ASN A 36 3.16 6.28 -15.22
C ASN A 36 1.89 6.67 -14.43
N LEU A 37 1.43 5.79 -13.53
CA LEU A 37 0.20 5.94 -12.72
C LEU A 37 0.47 6.57 -11.34
N THR A 38 1.73 6.92 -11.04
CA THR A 38 2.15 7.52 -9.76
C THR A 38 1.38 8.80 -9.40
N ASN A 39 0.89 9.52 -10.41
CA ASN A 39 0.07 10.73 -10.23
C ASN A 39 -1.42 10.45 -10.01
N GLU A 40 -1.90 9.24 -10.32
CA GLU A 40 -3.29 8.84 -10.13
C GLU A 40 -3.49 8.02 -8.86
N VAL A 41 -2.47 7.28 -8.40
CA VAL A 41 -2.59 6.40 -7.22
C VAL A 41 -1.82 6.95 -6.03
N ASN A 42 -2.48 6.97 -4.88
CA ASN A 42 -1.89 7.33 -3.62
C ASN A 42 -1.69 6.08 -2.77
N ILE A 43 -0.47 5.77 -2.38
CA ILE A 43 -0.23 4.69 -1.43
C ILE A 43 -0.20 5.29 -0.03
N ILE A 44 -1.13 4.87 0.82
CA ILE A 44 -1.24 5.31 2.21
C ILE A 44 -0.95 4.13 3.12
N GLU A 45 0.01 4.30 4.01
CA GLU A 45 0.34 3.31 5.03
C GLU A 45 -0.62 3.51 6.21
N THR A 46 -1.39 2.48 6.52
CA THR A 46 -2.33 2.50 7.63
C THR A 46 -1.83 1.64 8.78
N GLY A 47 -2.31 1.92 9.99
CA GLY A 47 -2.10 1.03 11.13
C GLY A 47 -2.86 -0.30 11.00
N CYS A 48 -2.89 -1.06 12.10
CA CYS A 48 -3.63 -2.31 12.18
C CYS A 48 -5.12 -2.10 11.85
N MET A 49 -5.63 -2.84 10.86
CA MET A 49 -7.05 -2.82 10.46
C MET A 49 -7.91 -3.89 11.16
N GLY A 50 -7.31 -4.77 11.97
CA GLY A 50 -8.03 -5.78 12.75
C GLY A 50 -7.80 -7.22 12.29
N PRO A 51 -8.14 -7.62 11.04
CA PRO A 51 -8.05 -9.01 10.61
C PRO A 51 -6.62 -9.37 10.19
N CYS A 52 -5.74 -9.53 11.17
CA CYS A 52 -4.34 -9.94 10.94
C CYS A 52 -4.23 -11.35 10.30
N ASP A 53 -5.22 -12.23 10.50
CA ASP A 53 -5.29 -13.57 9.88
C ASP A 53 -5.38 -13.53 8.35
N TYR A 54 -5.90 -12.44 7.78
CA TYR A 54 -6.05 -12.25 6.34
C TYR A 54 -5.04 -11.26 5.76
N GLY A 55 -4.12 -10.76 6.58
CA GLY A 55 -3.07 -9.85 6.11
C GLY A 55 -1.72 -10.55 6.00
N PRO A 56 -0.75 -9.91 5.33
CA PRO A 56 -0.86 -8.90 4.28
C PRO A 56 -1.22 -9.50 2.92
#